data_AF-A0A1V4R847-F1
#
_entry.id   AF-A0A1V4R847-F1
#
_cell.length_a   1.000
_cell.length_b   1.000
_cell.length_c   1.000
_cell.angle_alpha   90.00
_cell.angle_beta   90.00
_cell.angle_gamma   90.00
#
_symmetry.space_group_name_H-M   'P 1'
#
loop_
_entity.id
_entity.type
_entity.pdbx_description
1 polymer ?
#
loop_
_entity_poly.entity_id
_entity_poly.type
_entity_poly.pdbx_seq_one_letter_code
_entity_poly.pdbx_strand_id
1 'polypeptide(L)'
;MQNIILSLLVLFFITGCASKQANTSKPAIVIFKTKKLNFYDQGFVTHFDNYTKLQVYSMGQSVLELDVSPKKVCSPMFSCIKSQTFNNKFLHHSYEDDFLYKLLNKKRIHHKDKKNKIFIKVKYVK
;
A
#
# COMPACT_ATOMS: atom_id res chain seq x y z
N MET A 1 -41.36 -14.94 28.78
CA MET A 1 -39.88 -14.81 28.71
C MET A 1 -39.27 -15.26 27.37
N GLN A 2 -39.95 -16.12 26.59
CA GLN A 2 -39.45 -16.65 25.31
C GLN A 2 -39.31 -15.60 24.18
N ASN A 3 -40.19 -14.59 24.13
CA ASN A 3 -40.17 -13.56 23.09
C ASN A 3 -39.06 -12.50 23.27
N ILE A 4 -38.50 -12.34 24.48
CA ILE A 4 -37.42 -11.38 24.75
C ILE A 4 -36.08 -11.96 24.25
N ILE A 5 -35.88 -13.28 24.37
CA ILE A 5 -34.68 -13.98 23.88
C ILE A 5 -34.60 -13.94 22.35
N LEU A 6 -35.75 -14.08 21.67
CA LEU A 6 -35.82 -14.00 20.21
C LEU A 6 -35.47 -12.60 19.69
N SER A 7 -35.86 -11.54 20.42
CA SER A 7 -35.56 -10.15 20.08
C SER A 7 -34.06 -9.84 20.23
N LEU A 8 -33.38 -10.44 21.23
CA LEU A 8 -31.94 -10.26 21.45
C LEU A 8 -31.09 -10.93 20.36
N LEU A 9 -31.57 -12.04 19.77
CA LEU A 9 -30.89 -12.75 18.69
C LEU A 9 -30.87 -11.96 17.37
N VAL A 10 -31.92 -11.16 17.11
CA VAL A 10 -32.06 -10.35 15.87
C VAL A 10 -31.10 -9.16 15.86
N LEU A 11 -30.79 -8.55 17.01
CA LEU A 11 -29.84 -7.43 17.08
C LEU A 11 -28.39 -7.82 16.77
N PHE A 12 -28.04 -9.11 16.87
CA PHE A 12 -26.66 -9.56 16.59
C PHE A 12 -26.34 -9.57 15.09
N PHE A 13 -27.34 -9.70 14.22
CA PHE A 13 -27.16 -9.83 12.76
C PHE A 13 -26.84 -8.52 12.04
N ILE A 14 -26.88 -7.37 12.70
CA ILE A 14 -26.66 -6.05 12.07
C ILE A 14 -25.26 -5.47 12.32
N THR A 15 -24.35 -6.23 12.96
CA THR A 15 -22.96 -5.81 13.13
C THR A 15 -22.15 -6.08 11.85
N GLY A 16 -22.47 -5.36 10.78
CA GLY A 16 -21.69 -5.36 9.54
C GLY A 16 -20.31 -4.71 9.77
N CYS A 17 -19.24 -5.38 9.34
CA CYS A 17 -17.90 -4.81 9.36
C CYS A 17 -17.77 -3.74 8.26
N ALA A 18 -17.62 -2.47 8.64
CA ALA A 18 -17.44 -1.38 7.68
C ALA A 18 -16.03 -1.46 7.05
N SER A 19 -15.94 -1.95 5.81
CA SER A 19 -14.70 -1.96 5.05
C SER A 19 -14.31 -0.53 4.62
N LYS A 20 -13.02 -0.18 4.70
CA LYS A 20 -12.53 1.11 4.20
C LYS A 20 -12.80 1.23 2.70
N GLN A 21 -13.55 2.25 2.31
CA GLN A 21 -13.85 2.53 0.91
C GLN A 21 -12.64 3.14 0.22
N ALA A 22 -12.27 2.61 -0.95
CA ALA A 22 -11.20 3.18 -1.77
C ALA A 22 -11.71 4.38 -2.54
N ASN A 23 -10.92 5.45 -2.60
CA ASN A 23 -11.24 6.64 -3.38
C ASN A 23 -11.00 6.39 -4.87
N THR A 24 -9.85 5.79 -5.19
CA THR A 24 -9.52 5.37 -6.55
C THR A 24 -8.66 4.11 -6.50
N SER A 25 -8.84 3.23 -7.47
CA SER A 25 -7.95 2.09 -7.73
C SER A 25 -7.66 2.06 -9.21
N LYS A 26 -6.37 2.06 -9.60
CA LYS A 26 -5.96 2.08 -11.00
C LYS A 26 -4.92 1.00 -11.29
N PRO A 27 -5.10 0.22 -12.37
CA PRO A 27 -4.08 -0.71 -12.83
C PRO A 27 -2.86 0.06 -13.34
N ALA A 28 -1.67 -0.50 -13.13
CA ALA A 28 -0.42 0.12 -13.52
C ALA A 28 0.67 -0.90 -13.80
N ILE A 29 1.64 -0.50 -14.62
CA ILE A 29 2.95 -1.16 -14.70
C ILE A 29 3.84 -0.53 -13.64
N VAL A 30 4.37 -1.35 -12.74
CA VAL A 30 5.17 -0.93 -11.58
C VAL A 30 6.61 -1.39 -11.75
N ILE A 31 7.54 -0.43 -11.64
CA ILE A 31 8.94 -0.67 -11.39
C ILE A 31 9.20 -0.29 -9.94
N PHE A 32 9.54 -1.25 -9.09
CA PHE A 32 9.95 -0.99 -7.71
C PHE A 32 11.27 -1.70 -7.47
N LYS A 33 12.36 -0.99 -7.77
CA LYS A 33 13.73 -1.49 -7.68
C LYS A 33 14.50 -0.76 -6.61
N THR A 34 15.04 -1.51 -5.67
CA THR A 34 15.94 -1.09 -4.60
C THR A 34 17.03 -2.16 -4.44
N LYS A 35 17.91 -2.01 -3.43
CA LYS A 35 18.90 -3.05 -3.13
C LYS A 35 18.29 -4.36 -2.64
N LYS A 36 17.11 -4.33 -2.02
CA LYS A 36 16.46 -5.49 -1.39
C LYS A 36 15.18 -5.95 -2.10
N LEU A 37 14.54 -5.07 -2.86
CA LEU A 37 13.28 -5.33 -3.56
C LEU A 37 13.50 -5.07 -5.05
N ASN A 38 13.02 -5.95 -5.92
CA ASN A 38 13.18 -5.77 -7.36
C ASN A 38 11.98 -6.34 -8.11
N PHE A 39 11.03 -5.47 -8.41
CA PHE A 39 9.82 -5.83 -9.14
C PHE A 39 9.68 -5.00 -10.41
N TYR A 40 9.25 -5.67 -11.49
CA TYR A 40 8.95 -5.07 -12.79
C TYR A 40 7.74 -5.78 -13.37
N ASP A 41 6.55 -5.43 -12.87
CA ASP A 41 5.35 -6.20 -13.18
C ASP A 41 4.08 -5.34 -13.11
N GLN A 42 2.94 -5.95 -13.47
CA GLN A 42 1.64 -5.29 -13.36
C GLN A 42 1.18 -5.22 -11.90
N GLY A 43 0.34 -4.23 -11.61
CA GLY A 43 -0.07 -3.93 -10.25
C GLY A 43 -1.21 -2.95 -10.18
N PHE A 44 -1.54 -2.54 -8.96
CA PHE A 44 -2.55 -1.53 -8.69
C PHE A 44 -1.99 -0.47 -7.73
N VAL A 45 -2.36 0.78 -7.97
CA VAL A 45 -2.24 1.85 -6.97
C VAL A 45 -3.63 2.25 -6.55
N THR A 46 -3.91 2.06 -5.26
CA THR A 46 -5.21 2.35 -4.65
C THR A 46 -5.04 3.46 -3.64
N HIS A 47 -5.73 4.58 -3.84
CA HIS A 47 -5.73 5.69 -2.90
C HIS A 47 -6.92 5.59 -1.96
N PHE A 48 -6.65 5.76 -0.68
CA PHE A 48 -7.61 5.95 0.40
C PHE A 48 -7.35 7.33 1.03
N ASP A 49 -8.22 7.79 1.92
CA ASP A 49 -8.08 9.11 2.55
C ASP A 49 -6.74 9.32 3.26
N ASN A 50 -6.22 8.26 3.91
CA ASN A 50 -5.09 8.37 4.85
C ASN A 50 -3.87 7.54 4.44
N TYR A 51 -3.95 6.80 3.34
CA TYR A 51 -2.86 5.93 2.88
C TYR A 51 -3.03 5.58 1.40
N THR A 52 -1.94 5.11 0.79
CA THR A 52 -1.92 4.59 -0.56
C THR A 52 -1.44 3.16 -0.53
N LYS A 53 -2.22 2.25 -1.11
CA LYS A 53 -1.86 0.86 -1.29
C LYS A 53 -1.18 0.68 -2.64
N LEU A 54 0.02 0.12 -2.65
CA LEU A 54 0.73 -0.33 -3.85
C LEU A 54 0.74 -1.87 -3.84
N GLN A 55 0.18 -2.47 -4.88
CA GLN A 55 0.22 -3.91 -5.11
C GLN A 55 0.94 -4.21 -6.42
N VAL A 56 1.78 -5.25 -6.42
CA VAL A 56 2.41 -5.80 -7.63
C VAL A 56 2.11 -7.29 -7.69
N TYR A 57 1.66 -7.74 -8.85
CA TYR A 57 1.32 -9.12 -9.12
C TYR A 57 2.26 -9.70 -10.17
N SER A 58 2.70 -10.92 -9.95
CA SER A 58 3.44 -11.72 -10.92
C SER A 58 2.76 -13.06 -11.07
N MET A 59 2.43 -13.45 -12.31
CA MET A 59 1.73 -14.71 -12.61
C MET A 59 0.46 -14.93 -11.76
N GLY A 60 -0.29 -13.86 -11.48
CA GLY A 60 -1.52 -13.90 -10.68
C GLY A 60 -1.33 -13.91 -9.15
N GLN A 61 -0.08 -13.96 -8.66
CA GLN A 61 0.24 -13.92 -7.23
C GLN A 61 0.69 -12.52 -6.80
N SER A 62 0.25 -12.07 -5.62
CA SER A 62 0.72 -10.81 -5.03
C SER A 62 2.16 -10.99 -4.54
N VAL A 63 3.12 -10.32 -5.21
CA VAL A 63 4.55 -10.40 -4.88
C VAL A 63 5.05 -9.19 -4.10
N LEU A 64 4.28 -8.10 -4.10
CA LEU A 64 4.50 -6.94 -3.25
C LEU A 64 3.15 -6.34 -2.87
N GLU A 65 2.93 -6.13 -1.58
CA GLU A 65 1.82 -5.33 -1.08
C GLU A 65 2.34 -4.38 0.00
N LEU A 66 2.14 -3.08 -0.22
CA LEU A 66 2.53 -2.00 0.68
C LEU A 66 1.35 -1.08 0.94
N ASP A 67 0.95 -0.93 2.20
CA ASP A 67 0.10 0.16 2.66
C ASP A 67 0.99 1.30 3.17
N VAL A 68 1.01 2.41 2.45
CA VAL A 68 1.92 3.52 2.69
C VAL A 68 1.15 4.73 3.21
N SER A 69 1.46 5.17 4.43
CA SER A 69 1.00 6.45 4.98
C SER A 69 2.19 7.35 5.33
N PRO A 70 1.99 8.61 5.73
CA PRO A 70 3.10 9.50 6.07
C PRO A 70 4.03 8.93 7.15
N LYS A 71 3.47 8.24 8.16
CA LYS A 71 4.21 7.78 9.35
C LYS A 71 4.56 6.30 9.35
N LYS A 72 3.87 5.47 8.57
CA LYS A 72 4.09 4.02 8.56
C LYS A 72 3.97 3.40 7.17
N VAL A 73 4.69 2.31 6.98
CA VAL A 73 4.53 1.41 5.84
C VAL A 73 4.21 0.02 6.38
N CYS A 74 3.13 -0.58 5.91
CA CYS A 74 2.72 -1.93 6.29
C CYS A 74 2.81 -2.88 5.11
N SER A 75 3.20 -4.12 5.38
CA SER A 75 3.20 -5.20 4.40
C SER A 75 2.91 -6.52 5.08
N PRO A 76 2.25 -7.49 4.41
CA PRO A 76 2.16 -8.85 4.92
C PRO A 76 3.53 -9.46 5.28
N MET A 77 4.60 -9.08 4.58
CA MET A 77 5.95 -9.63 4.78
C MET A 77 6.64 -9.18 6.08
N PHE A 78 6.27 -8.03 6.65
CA PHE A 78 6.99 -7.44 7.79
C PHE A 78 6.12 -6.66 8.77
N SER A 79 4.79 -6.80 8.70
CA SER A 79 3.82 -6.00 9.47
C SER A 79 4.00 -4.49 9.25
N CYS A 80 3.49 -3.63 10.16
CA CYS A 80 3.64 -2.18 10.06
C CYS A 80 4.93 -1.69 10.73
N ILE A 81 5.75 -0.93 10.00
CA ILE A 81 6.94 -0.24 10.52
C ILE A 81 6.85 1.27 10.28
N LYS A 82 7.62 2.06 11.04
CA LYS A 82 7.72 3.52 10.81
C LYS A 82 8.29 3.79 9.41
N SER A 83 7.84 4.85 8.74
CA SER A 83 8.32 5.18 7.39
C SER A 83 9.83 5.46 7.35
N GLN A 84 10.37 6.12 8.39
CA GLN A 84 11.83 6.26 8.57
C GLN A 84 12.55 4.90 8.56
N THR A 85 12.01 3.91 9.30
CA THR A 85 12.57 2.56 9.36
C THR A 85 12.47 1.85 8.02
N PHE A 86 11.37 2.05 7.28
CA PHE A 86 11.22 1.54 5.92
C PHE A 86 12.28 2.14 4.99
N ASN A 87 12.49 3.47 5.05
CA ASN A 87 13.49 4.16 4.26
C ASN A 87 14.90 3.60 4.53
N ASN A 88 15.27 3.44 5.80
CA ASN A 88 16.56 2.88 6.20
C ASN A 88 16.74 1.43 5.71
N LYS A 89 15.67 0.62 5.74
CA LYS A 89 15.74 -0.81 5.39
C LYS A 89 15.71 -1.08 3.90
N PHE A 90 14.87 -0.37 3.16
CA PHE A 90 14.51 -0.71 1.77
C PHE A 90 14.85 0.40 0.76
N LEU A 91 15.00 1.65 1.20
CA LEU A 91 15.37 2.78 0.36
C LEU A 91 16.76 3.31 0.78
N HIS A 92 16.83 4.57 1.22
CA HIS A 92 18.03 5.18 1.78
C HIS A 92 17.64 6.07 2.95
N HIS A 93 18.50 6.17 3.98
CA HIS A 93 18.24 6.92 5.20
C HIS A 93 18.15 8.44 5.01
N SER A 94 18.66 8.95 3.89
CA SER A 94 18.62 10.38 3.57
C SER A 94 17.26 10.87 3.08
N TYR A 95 16.28 9.97 2.85
CA TYR A 95 14.95 10.38 2.45
C TYR A 95 14.11 10.76 3.66
N GLU A 96 13.35 11.85 3.52
CA GLU A 96 12.32 12.25 4.47
C GLU A 96 11.39 11.07 4.79
N ASP A 97 10.92 10.99 6.03
CA ASP A 97 10.10 9.87 6.51
C ASP A 97 8.92 9.57 5.58
N ASP A 98 8.19 10.58 5.15
CA ASP A 98 7.01 10.44 4.28
C ASP A 98 7.32 10.40 2.78
N PHE A 99 8.59 10.26 2.39
CA PHE A 99 9.04 10.26 1.00
C PHE A 99 8.22 9.33 0.09
N LEU A 100 8.05 8.07 0.49
CA LEU A 100 7.35 7.09 -0.34
C LEU A 100 5.86 7.46 -0.49
N TYR A 101 5.24 7.95 0.59
CA TYR A 101 3.86 8.43 0.56
C TYR A 101 3.71 9.61 -0.41
N LYS A 102 4.57 10.63 -0.28
CA LYS A 102 4.61 11.78 -1.19
C LYS A 102 4.81 11.34 -2.64
N LEU A 103 5.71 10.39 -2.89
CA LEU A 103 6.00 9.89 -4.23
C LEU A 103 4.78 9.20 -4.86
N LEU A 104 4.12 8.29 -4.13
CA LEU A 104 2.96 7.55 -4.65
C LEU A 104 1.73 8.43 -4.88
N ASN A 105 1.62 9.59 -4.22
CA ASN A 105 0.53 10.54 -4.41
C ASN A 105 0.79 11.59 -5.50
N LYS A 106 1.90 11.51 -6.24
CA LYS A 106 2.14 12.38 -7.40
C LYS A 106 1.32 11.93 -8.60
N LYS A 107 0.87 12.91 -9.43
CA LYS A 107 0.28 12.64 -10.75
C LYS A 107 1.20 11.78 -11.64
N ARG A 108 2.52 12.00 -11.55
CA ARG A 108 3.55 11.22 -12.23
C ARG A 108 4.49 10.61 -11.21
N ILE A 109 4.40 9.30 -11.02
CA ILE A 109 5.22 8.54 -10.08
C ILE A 109 6.48 8.09 -10.81
N HIS A 110 7.57 8.84 -10.65
CA HIS A 110 8.87 8.53 -11.23
C HIS A 110 9.99 9.08 -10.36
N HIS A 111 10.80 8.18 -9.80
CA HIS A 111 11.96 8.50 -8.97
C HIS A 111 13.12 7.59 -9.35
N LYS A 112 14.28 8.18 -9.68
CA LYS A 112 15.49 7.44 -10.03
C LYS A 112 16.68 8.04 -9.29
N ASP A 113 17.21 7.28 -8.35
CA ASP A 113 18.42 7.60 -7.60
C ASP A 113 19.49 6.55 -7.95
N LYS A 114 20.39 6.95 -8.85
CA LYS A 114 21.47 6.07 -9.32
C LYS A 114 22.47 5.75 -8.19
N LYS A 115 22.77 6.72 -7.32
CA LYS A 115 23.74 6.58 -6.23
C LYS A 115 23.31 5.48 -5.26
N ASN A 116 22.03 5.46 -4.92
CA ASN A 116 21.47 4.51 -3.97
C ASN A 116 20.88 3.24 -4.60
N LYS A 117 20.96 3.10 -5.94
CA LYS A 117 20.39 1.99 -6.72
C LYS A 117 18.87 1.85 -6.54
N ILE A 118 18.16 2.99 -6.53
CA ILE A 118 16.70 3.04 -6.36
C ILE A 118 16.05 3.54 -7.64
N PHE A 119 15.06 2.79 -8.12
CA PHE A 119 14.23 3.19 -9.25
C PHE A 119 12.78 2.78 -9.00
N ILE A 120 11.93 3.78 -8.75
CA ILE A 120 10.50 3.60 -8.53
C ILE A 120 9.76 4.33 -9.64
N LYS A 121 8.97 3.62 -10.43
CA LYS A 121 8.17 4.19 -11.50
C LYS A 121 6.83 3.46 -11.56
N VAL A 122 5.74 4.20 -11.63
CA VAL A 122 4.41 3.64 -11.88
C VAL A 122 3.84 4.29 -13.13
N LYS A 123 3.43 3.47 -14.09
CA LYS A 123 2.75 3.92 -15.31
C LYS A 123 1.34 3.33 -15.31
N TYR A 124 0.33 4.17 -15.07
CA TYR A 124 -1.06 3.77 -15.15
C TYR A 124 -1.39 3.20 -16.54
N VAL A 125 -2.10 2.09 -16.55
CA VAL A 125 -2.67 1.49 -17.76
C VAL A 125 -3.96 2.25 -18.07
N LYS A 126 -4.19 2.54 -19.36
CA LYS A 126 -5.41 3.18 -19.84
C LYS A 126 -6.50 2.15 -20.02
#